data_AF-A0A7S2URR4-F1
#
_entry.id   AF-A0A7S2URR4-F1
#
_cell.length_a   1.000
_cell.length_b   1.000
_cell.length_c   1.000
_cell.angle_alpha   90.00
_cell.angle_beta   90.00
_cell.angle_gamma   90.00
#
_symmetry.space_group_name_H-M   'P 1'
#
loop_
_entity.id
_entity.type
_entity.pdbx_description
1 polymer ?
#
loop_
_entity_poly.entity_id
_entity_poly.type
_entity_poly.pdbx_seq_one_letter_code
_entity_poly.pdbx_strand_id
1 'polypeptide(L)'
;LTDAIQMGETDDQTSIQGLIDKLGGPPPQITVGSRGYALYTDIFEVPMSTHRAENQLDYEIRMQRAAAGRAMAQERKKNLEKEQRDWEETMRNPMRENPEIAERREKFNRRIAADMEVEQKRRKERAKDLLGKLPDMPTNTQDAIDRAVKSARADMKRL
;
A
#
# COMPACT_ATOMS: atom_id res chain seq x y z
N LEU A 1 -56.54 28.03 2.54
CA LEU A 1 -55.83 26.83 3.01
C LEU A 1 -56.20 25.70 2.06
N THR A 2 -55.45 25.59 0.97
CA THR A 2 -55.56 24.48 0.01
C THR A 2 -54.37 23.59 0.30
N ASP A 3 -54.65 22.45 0.92
CA ASP A 3 -53.64 21.50 1.36
C ASP A 3 -52.86 20.96 0.16
N ALA A 4 -51.56 21.21 0.15
CA ALA A 4 -50.64 20.59 -0.77
C ALA A 4 -50.49 19.12 -0.36
N ILE A 5 -51.15 18.22 -1.08
CA ILE A 5 -50.97 16.77 -0.92
C ILE A 5 -49.59 16.43 -1.47
N GLN A 6 -48.64 16.19 -0.59
CA GLN A 6 -47.32 15.67 -0.93
C GLN A 6 -47.49 14.18 -1.29
N MET A 7 -47.73 13.89 -2.56
CA MET A 7 -47.70 12.54 -3.11
C MET A 7 -46.27 12.00 -3.01
N GLY A 8 -46.09 10.85 -2.36
CA GLY A 8 -44.79 10.20 -2.21
C GLY A 8 -44.31 9.61 -3.54
N GLU A 9 -43.02 9.73 -3.85
CA GLU A 9 -42.37 9.27 -5.10
C GLU A 9 -42.69 7.82 -5.51
N THR A 10 -43.19 6.99 -4.59
CA THR A 10 -43.56 5.59 -4.82
C THR A 10 -44.90 5.39 -5.53
N ASP A 11 -45.85 6.31 -5.38
CA ASP A 11 -47.18 6.17 -5.99
C ASP A 11 -47.17 6.55 -7.48
N ASP A 12 -46.26 7.42 -7.89
CA ASP A 12 -46.08 7.81 -9.29
C ASP A 12 -45.53 6.66 -10.14
N GLN A 13 -44.59 5.85 -9.64
CA GLN A 13 -44.04 4.74 -10.42
C GLN A 13 -45.08 3.66 -10.74
N THR A 14 -45.95 3.32 -9.79
CA THR A 14 -46.97 2.28 -9.99
C THR A 14 -48.07 2.75 -10.95
N SER A 15 -48.47 4.02 -10.87
CA SER A 15 -49.44 4.61 -11.79
C SER A 15 -48.90 4.74 -13.22
N ILE A 16 -47.62 5.08 -13.38
CA ILE A 16 -46.93 5.14 -14.67
C ILE A 16 -46.80 3.74 -15.26
N GLN A 17 -46.46 2.73 -14.46
CA GLN A 17 -46.39 1.34 -14.93
C GLN A 17 -47.75 0.84 -15.44
N GLY A 18 -48.84 1.14 -14.72
CA GLY A 18 -50.20 0.80 -15.15
C GLY A 18 -50.67 1.54 -16.40
N LEU A 19 -50.10 2.72 -16.69
CA LEU A 19 -50.33 3.46 -17.94
C LEU A 19 -49.55 2.85 -19.12
N ILE A 20 -48.32 2.39 -18.88
CA ILE A 20 -47.50 1.69 -19.88
C ILE A 20 -48.19 0.41 -20.36
N ASP A 21 -48.76 -0.36 -19.44
CA ASP A 21 -49.49 -1.60 -19.78
C ASP A 21 -50.77 -1.33 -20.57
N LYS A 22 -51.48 -0.23 -20.28
CA LYS A 22 -52.70 0.18 -21.00
C LYS A 22 -52.44 0.77 -22.38
N LEU A 23 -51.31 1.45 -22.56
CA LEU A 23 -50.90 2.08 -23.82
C LEU A 23 -50.10 1.14 -24.73
N GLY A 24 -49.82 -0.09 -24.27
CA GLY A 24 -49.22 -1.15 -25.08
C GLY A 24 -47.70 -1.15 -25.12
N GLY A 25 -47.02 -0.48 -24.18
CA GLY A 25 -45.57 -0.52 -23.98
C GLY A 25 -44.72 -0.20 -25.22
N PRO A 26 -43.38 -0.16 -25.08
CA PRO A 26 -42.50 -0.18 -26.23
C PRO A 26 -42.60 -1.56 -26.92
N PRO A 27 -42.53 -1.63 -28.26
CA PRO A 27 -42.47 -2.89 -29.00
C PRO A 27 -41.45 -3.87 -28.40
N PRO A 28 -41.75 -5.19 -28.34
CA PRO A 28 -40.94 -6.18 -27.62
C PRO A 28 -39.50 -6.35 -28.13
N GLN A 29 -39.14 -5.70 -29.24
CA GLN A 29 -37.81 -5.73 -29.86
C GLN A 29 -36.91 -4.57 -29.39
N ILE A 30 -37.42 -3.66 -28.55
CA ILE A 30 -36.72 -2.43 -28.17
C ILE A 30 -36.23 -2.56 -26.73
N THR A 31 -34.90 -2.65 -26.59
CA THR A 31 -34.24 -2.64 -25.29
C THR A 31 -34.37 -1.27 -24.65
N VAL A 32 -35.21 -1.18 -23.62
CA VAL A 32 -35.34 0.01 -22.79
C VAL A 32 -34.04 0.17 -21.98
N GLY A 33 -33.36 1.30 -22.14
CA GLY A 33 -32.15 1.62 -21.37
C GLY A 33 -32.43 1.84 -19.89
N SER A 34 -31.41 2.23 -19.12
CA SER A 34 -31.47 2.46 -17.67
C SER A 34 -32.52 3.49 -17.19
N ARG A 35 -33.16 4.20 -18.12
CA ARG A 35 -34.21 5.21 -17.85
C ARG A 35 -35.59 4.61 -17.62
N GLY A 36 -35.83 3.33 -17.98
CA GLY A 36 -37.13 2.66 -17.75
C GLY A 36 -38.24 3.02 -18.76
N TYR A 37 -37.99 3.94 -19.69
CA TYR A 37 -38.86 4.23 -20.83
C TYR A 37 -38.03 4.46 -22.10
N ALA A 38 -38.59 4.12 -23.26
CA ALA A 38 -37.97 4.35 -24.57
C ALA A 38 -38.52 5.64 -25.19
N LEU A 39 -37.65 6.52 -25.67
CA LEU A 39 -38.08 7.70 -26.42
C LEU A 39 -38.43 7.31 -27.86
N TYR A 40 -39.33 8.05 -28.50
CA TYR A 40 -39.68 7.86 -29.92
C TYR A 40 -38.44 7.86 -30.85
N THR A 41 -37.42 8.63 -30.50
CA THR A 41 -36.14 8.66 -31.23
C THR A 41 -35.34 7.37 -31.10
N ASP A 42 -35.42 6.71 -29.95
CA ASP A 42 -34.73 5.45 -29.66
C ASP A 42 -35.45 4.27 -30.34
N ILE A 43 -36.76 4.42 -30.55
CA ILE A 43 -37.62 3.41 -31.19
C ILE A 43 -37.43 3.38 -32.71
N PHE A 44 -37.21 4.55 -33.32
CA PHE A 44 -37.17 4.72 -34.78
C PHE A 44 -35.79 5.11 -35.31
N GLU A 45 -34.73 4.98 -34.50
CA GLU A 45 -33.35 5.39 -34.85
C GLU A 45 -33.27 6.78 -35.50
N VAL A 46 -34.13 7.71 -35.04
CA VAL A 46 -34.15 9.06 -35.61
C VAL A 46 -32.91 9.80 -35.09
N PRO A 47 -32.03 10.30 -35.97
CA PRO A 47 -30.83 11.01 -35.54
C PRO A 47 -31.23 12.20 -34.66
N MET A 48 -30.53 12.36 -33.54
CA MET A 48 -30.76 13.49 -32.65
C MET A 48 -30.62 14.80 -33.42
N SER A 49 -31.55 15.74 -33.20
CA SER A 49 -31.40 17.08 -33.76
C SER A 49 -30.11 17.71 -33.25
N THR A 50 -29.47 18.52 -34.10
CA THR A 50 -28.21 19.20 -33.78
C THR A 50 -28.29 19.95 -32.44
N HIS A 51 -29.39 20.65 -32.22
CA HIS A 51 -29.63 21.39 -30.98
C HIS A 51 -29.73 20.49 -29.73
N ARG A 52 -30.32 19.29 -29.84
CA ARG A 52 -30.39 18.34 -28.72
C ARG A 52 -29.01 17.74 -28.43
N ALA A 53 -28.22 17.46 -29.47
CA ALA A 53 -26.85 16.97 -29.33
C ALA A 53 -25.94 18.01 -28.65
N GLU A 54 -26.04 19.28 -29.04
CA GLU A 54 -25.34 20.40 -28.40
C GLU A 54 -25.70 20.52 -26.91
N ASN A 55 -27.00 20.47 -26.58
CA ASN A 55 -27.45 20.55 -25.19
C ASN A 55 -26.94 19.38 -24.33
N GLN A 56 -26.87 18.17 -24.89
CA GLN A 56 -26.34 17.01 -24.18
C GLN A 56 -24.82 17.15 -23.96
N LEU A 57 -24.08 17.58 -24.97
CA LEU A 57 -22.65 17.83 -24.88
C LEU A 57 -22.33 18.91 -23.82
N ASP A 58 -23.09 20.00 -23.79
CA ASP A 58 -22.97 21.05 -22.79
C ASP A 58 -23.22 20.54 -21.37
N TYR A 59 -24.24 19.69 -21.21
CA TYR A 59 -24.53 19.05 -19.93
C TYR A 59 -23.37 18.15 -19.46
N GLU A 60 -22.84 17.32 -20.36
CA GLU A 60 -21.71 16.44 -20.08
C GLU A 60 -20.45 17.25 -19.69
N ILE A 61 -20.16 18.34 -20.40
CA ILE A 61 -19.04 19.24 -20.08
C ILE A 61 -19.23 19.85 -18.69
N ARG A 62 -20.44 20.32 -18.33
CA ARG A 62 -20.72 20.87 -16.99
C ARG A 62 -20.51 19.81 -15.91
N MET A 63 -20.97 18.59 -16.13
CA MET A 63 -20.80 17.49 -15.18
C MET A 63 -19.33 17.11 -14.99
N GLN A 64 -18.55 17.05 -16.07
CA GLN A 64 -17.11 16.80 -16.01
C GLN A 64 -16.37 17.90 -15.25
N ARG A 65 -16.68 19.19 -15.51
CA ARG A 65 -16.09 20.32 -14.78
C ARG A 65 -16.43 20.27 -13.29
N ALA A 66 -17.68 19.96 -12.95
CA ALA A 66 -18.10 19.81 -11.55
C ALA A 66 -17.37 18.63 -10.87
N ALA A 67 -17.19 17.51 -11.55
CA ALA A 67 -16.42 16.36 -11.04
C ALA A 67 -14.95 16.71 -10.80
N ALA A 68 -14.30 17.39 -11.76
CA ALA A 68 -12.93 17.87 -11.62
C ALA A 68 -12.78 18.86 -10.46
N GLY A 69 -13.73 19.80 -10.31
CA GLY A 69 -13.79 20.73 -9.18
C GLY A 69 -13.88 20.02 -7.83
N ARG A 70 -14.73 18.98 -7.73
CA ARG A 70 -14.84 18.15 -6.52
C ARG A 70 -13.54 17.39 -6.23
N ALA A 71 -12.89 16.84 -7.25
CA ALA A 71 -11.60 16.15 -7.08
C ALA A 71 -10.52 17.10 -6.56
N MET A 72 -10.38 18.28 -7.17
CA MET A 72 -9.43 19.30 -6.72
C MET A 72 -9.72 19.78 -5.29
N ALA A 73 -10.99 19.95 -4.91
CA ALA A 73 -11.36 20.33 -3.55
C ALA A 73 -10.99 19.22 -2.53
N GLN A 74 -11.17 17.94 -2.89
CA GLN A 74 -10.75 16.82 -2.05
C GLN A 74 -9.23 16.76 -1.90
N GLU A 75 -8.46 17.00 -2.96
CA GLU A 75 -7.00 17.06 -2.88
C GLU A 75 -6.53 18.22 -2.00
N ARG A 76 -7.11 19.41 -2.16
CA ARG A 76 -6.82 20.56 -1.28
C ARG A 76 -7.13 20.23 0.18
N LYS A 77 -8.27 19.60 0.45
CA LYS A 77 -8.64 19.18 1.81
C LYS A 77 -7.64 18.18 2.38
N LYS A 78 -7.23 17.17 1.62
CA LYS A 78 -6.21 16.20 2.04
C LYS A 78 -4.87 16.87 2.33
N ASN A 79 -4.47 17.83 1.51
CA ASN A 79 -3.22 18.56 1.72
C ASN A 79 -3.27 19.42 2.99
N LEU A 80 -4.39 20.12 3.23
CA LEU A 80 -4.60 20.89 4.47
C LEU A 80 -4.65 19.99 5.70
N GLU A 81 -5.35 18.86 5.64
CA GLU A 81 -5.40 17.89 6.75
C GLU A 81 -4.01 17.29 7.03
N LYS A 82 -3.20 17.04 5.99
CA LYS A 82 -1.83 16.56 6.14
C LYS A 82 -0.94 17.63 6.78
N GLU A 83 -0.98 18.86 6.28
CA GLU A 83 -0.20 19.98 6.82
C GLU A 83 -0.56 20.26 8.28
N GLN A 84 -1.85 20.20 8.62
CA GLN A 84 -2.31 20.34 10.00
C GLN A 84 -1.79 19.21 10.89
N ARG A 85 -1.82 17.95 10.44
CA ARG A 85 -1.22 16.84 11.20
C ARG A 85 0.28 17.00 11.34
N ASP A 86 0.98 17.36 10.28
CA ASP A 86 2.44 17.55 10.30
C ASP A 86 2.79 18.67 11.31
N TRP A 87 1.99 19.73 11.36
CA TRP A 87 2.13 20.80 12.35
C TRP A 87 1.84 20.34 13.77
N GLU A 88 0.71 19.65 14.00
CA GLU A 88 0.33 19.10 15.32
C GLU A 88 1.38 18.10 15.84
N GLU A 89 1.89 17.24 14.96
CA GLU A 89 2.97 16.29 15.29
C GLU A 89 4.29 17.01 15.61
N THR A 90 4.63 18.06 14.86
CA THR A 90 5.83 18.87 15.13
C THR A 90 5.73 19.60 16.47
N MET A 91 4.56 20.14 16.81
CA MET A 91 4.32 20.78 18.10
C MET A 91 4.33 19.78 19.26
N ARG A 92 3.83 18.55 19.03
CA ARG A 92 3.82 17.47 20.01
C ARG A 92 5.22 16.88 20.25
N ASN A 93 6.08 16.85 19.23
CA ASN A 93 7.46 16.39 19.34
C ASN A 93 8.41 17.25 18.49
N PRO A 94 8.87 18.40 19.01
CA PRO A 94 9.70 19.34 18.25
C PRO A 94 11.11 18.82 17.96
N MET A 95 11.53 17.72 18.60
CA MET A 95 12.80 17.04 18.33
C MET A 95 12.67 15.85 17.38
N ARG A 96 11.53 15.69 16.69
CA ARG A 96 11.39 14.63 15.69
C ARG A 96 12.42 14.83 14.59
N GLU A 97 13.36 13.88 14.54
CA GLU A 97 14.40 13.86 13.52
C GLU A 97 13.76 13.75 12.13
N ASN A 98 14.27 14.52 11.17
CA ASN A 98 13.78 14.47 9.79
C ASN A 98 13.80 13.01 9.31
N PRO A 99 12.68 12.46 8.81
CA PRO A 99 12.59 11.05 8.41
C PRO A 99 13.68 10.66 7.40
N GLU A 100 14.12 11.56 6.53
CA GLU A 100 15.23 11.29 5.61
C GLU A 100 16.58 11.16 6.33
N ILE A 101 16.81 11.95 7.37
CA ILE A 101 18.03 11.86 8.20
C ILE A 101 18.01 10.57 9.01
N ALA A 102 16.86 10.20 9.57
CA ALA A 102 16.66 8.95 10.27
C ALA A 102 16.91 7.74 9.35
N GLU A 103 16.37 7.75 8.13
CA GLU A 103 16.59 6.66 7.15
C GLU A 103 18.06 6.57 6.70
N ARG A 104 18.73 7.70 6.47
CA ARG A 104 20.17 7.72 6.16
C ARG A 104 21.00 7.18 7.32
N ARG A 105 20.67 7.56 8.56
CA ARG A 105 21.31 7.04 9.77
C ARG A 105 21.10 5.54 9.91
N GLU A 106 19.89 5.06 9.68
CA GLU A 106 19.58 3.62 9.74
C GLU A 106 20.37 2.84 8.68
N LYS A 107 20.41 3.34 7.44
CA LYS A 107 21.18 2.72 6.35
C LYS A 107 22.67 2.68 6.65
N PHE A 108 23.21 3.75 7.23
CA PHE A 108 24.60 3.83 7.65
C PHE A 108 24.90 2.87 8.80
N ASN A 109 24.05 2.83 9.83
CA ASN A 109 24.19 1.93 10.97
C ASN A 109 24.12 0.46 10.57
N ARG A 110 23.25 0.11 9.61
CA ARG A 110 23.19 -1.25 9.05
C ARG A 110 24.51 -1.66 8.38
N ARG A 111 25.18 -0.74 7.68
CA ARG A 111 26.50 -1.00 7.08
C ARG A 111 27.58 -1.23 8.15
N ILE A 112 27.62 -0.37 9.17
CA ILE A 112 28.56 -0.54 10.30
C ILE A 112 28.33 -1.88 10.99
N ALA A 113 27.07 -2.25 11.24
CA ALA A 113 26.76 -3.53 11.90
C ALA A 113 27.23 -4.73 11.05
N ALA A 114 27.03 -4.69 9.73
CA ALA A 114 27.52 -5.71 8.82
C ALA A 114 29.07 -5.78 8.82
N ASP A 115 29.75 -4.64 8.79
CA ASP A 115 31.22 -4.58 8.83
C ASP A 115 31.77 -5.13 10.16
N MET A 116 31.12 -4.78 11.29
CA MET A 116 31.48 -5.33 12.60
C MET A 116 31.27 -6.84 12.68
N GLU A 117 30.21 -7.38 12.07
CA GLU A 117 29.97 -8.82 12.03
C GLU A 117 31.06 -9.55 11.24
N VAL A 118 31.48 -8.99 10.10
CA VAL A 118 32.60 -9.52 9.30
C VAL A 118 33.90 -9.47 10.09
N GLU A 119 34.17 -8.36 10.79
CA GLU A 119 35.38 -8.24 11.60
C GLU A 119 35.39 -9.22 12.78
N GLN A 120 34.25 -9.41 13.45
CA GLN A 120 34.12 -10.42 14.51
C GLN A 120 34.34 -11.84 13.98
N LYS A 121 33.82 -12.18 12.79
CA LYS A 121 34.09 -13.49 12.16
C LYS A 121 35.58 -13.67 11.89
N ARG A 122 36.25 -12.67 11.31
CA ARG A 122 37.70 -12.70 11.09
C ARG A 122 38.50 -12.81 12.40
N ARG A 123 38.07 -12.14 13.47
CA ARG A 123 38.70 -12.29 14.80
C ARG A 123 38.51 -13.70 15.35
N LYS A 124 37.32 -14.30 15.20
CA LYS A 124 37.05 -15.69 15.60
C LYS A 124 37.86 -16.69 14.78
N GLU A 125 38.01 -16.49 13.49
CA GLU A 125 38.87 -17.31 12.61
C GLU A 125 40.34 -17.20 13.01
N ARG A 126 40.86 -15.99 13.22
CA ARG A 126 42.24 -15.79 13.72
C ARG A 126 42.44 -16.41 15.10
N ALA A 127 41.47 -16.30 15.99
CA ALA A 127 41.53 -16.94 17.30
C ALA A 127 41.54 -18.47 17.17
N LYS A 128 40.77 -19.03 16.23
CA LYS A 128 40.76 -20.46 15.92
C LYS A 128 42.07 -20.93 15.29
N ASP A 129 42.66 -20.15 14.39
CA ASP A 129 43.96 -20.43 13.79
C ASP A 129 45.10 -20.32 14.80
N LEU A 130 45.03 -19.37 15.73
CA LEU A 130 45.97 -19.25 16.84
C LEU A 130 45.82 -20.40 17.83
N LEU A 131 44.59 -20.83 18.16
CA LEU A 131 44.36 -22.02 18.97
C LEU A 131 44.83 -23.30 18.26
N GLY A 132 44.62 -23.41 16.94
CA GLY A 132 45.09 -24.54 16.13
C GLY A 132 46.61 -24.57 15.91
N LYS A 133 47.31 -23.49 16.25
CA LYS A 133 48.79 -23.40 16.27
C LYS A 133 49.38 -23.51 17.67
N LEU A 134 48.57 -23.57 18.73
CA LEU A 134 49.08 -24.02 20.02
C LEU A 134 49.34 -25.53 19.91
N PRO A 135 50.55 -26.02 20.18
CA PRO A 135 50.76 -27.47 20.30
C PRO A 135 49.80 -27.98 21.37
N ASP A 136 49.07 -29.07 21.08
CA ASP A 136 48.09 -29.69 21.98
C ASP A 136 48.66 -29.80 23.38
N MET A 137 48.31 -28.84 24.25
CA MET A 137 48.63 -28.92 25.66
C MET A 137 47.83 -30.11 26.20
N PRO A 138 48.48 -31.07 26.87
CA PRO A 138 47.81 -32.27 27.34
C PRO A 138 46.63 -31.85 28.23
N THR A 139 45.42 -32.26 27.84
CA THR A 139 44.17 -31.92 28.53
C THR A 139 44.08 -32.58 29.90
N ASN A 140 44.89 -33.62 30.17
CA ASN A 140 45.03 -34.29 31.45
C ASN A 140 46.50 -34.36 31.87
N THR A 141 46.76 -34.12 33.15
CA THR A 141 48.09 -34.21 33.78
C THR A 141 48.71 -35.60 33.62
N GLN A 142 47.90 -36.66 33.62
CA GLN A 142 48.35 -38.04 33.41
C GLN A 142 49.01 -38.24 32.02
N ASP A 143 48.39 -37.71 30.96
CA ASP A 143 48.92 -37.85 29.59
C ASP A 143 50.22 -37.07 29.38
N ALA A 144 50.38 -35.96 30.10
CA ALA A 144 51.63 -35.18 30.12
C ALA A 144 52.78 -35.98 30.72
N ILE A 145 52.52 -36.65 31.85
CA ILE A 145 53.49 -37.49 32.55
C ILE A 145 53.85 -38.71 31.69
N ASP A 146 52.88 -39.35 31.06
CA ASP A 146 53.13 -40.52 30.20
C ASP A 146 53.95 -40.18 28.95
N ARG A 147 53.75 -39.00 28.35
CA ARG A 147 54.60 -38.51 27.25
C ARG A 147 56.03 -38.23 27.72
N ALA A 148 56.20 -37.60 28.87
CA ALA A 148 57.52 -37.30 29.44
C ALA A 148 58.28 -38.58 29.84
N VAL A 149 57.59 -39.59 30.38
CA VAL A 149 58.19 -40.89 30.69
C VAL A 149 58.56 -41.65 29.41
N LYS A 150 57.73 -41.58 28.36
CA LYS A 150 58.06 -42.17 27.05
C LYS A 150 59.28 -41.52 26.41
N SER A 151 59.40 -40.19 26.43
CA SER A 151 60.57 -39.50 25.89
C SER A 151 61.83 -39.83 26.68
N ALA A 152 61.77 -39.81 28.01
CA ALA A 152 62.90 -40.18 28.87
C ALA A 152 63.36 -41.63 28.66
N ARG A 153 62.41 -42.56 28.46
CA ARG A 153 62.73 -43.96 28.12
C ARG A 153 63.35 -44.10 26.73
N ALA A 154 62.92 -43.30 25.76
CA ALA A 154 63.50 -43.30 24.41
C ALA A 154 64.93 -42.77 24.41
N ASP A 155 65.22 -41.75 25.22
CA ASP A 155 66.56 -41.18 25.37
C ASP A 155 67.52 -42.13 26.10
N MET A 156 67.06 -42.83 27.15
CA MET A 156 67.87 -43.89 27.80
C MET A 156 68.16 -45.09 26.88
N LYS A 157 67.33 -45.33 25.85
CA LYS A 157 67.56 -46.39 24.87
C LYS A 157 68.54 -45.99 23.76
N ARG A 158 68.85 -44.70 23.65
CA ARG A 158 69.80 -44.12 22.69
C ARG A 158 71.20 -43.90 23.29
N LEU A 159 71.33 -43.96 24.61
CA LEU A 159 72.59 -44.11 25.35
C LEU A 159 73.02 -45.57 25.39
#